data_AF-A0A2W4LHP1-F1
#
_entry.id   AF-A0A2W4LHP1-F1
#
_cell.length_a   1.000
_cell.length_b   1.000
_cell.length_c   1.000
_cell.angle_alpha   90.00
_cell.angle_beta   90.00
_cell.angle_gamma   90.00
#
_symmetry.space_group_name_H-M   'P 1'
#
loop_
_entity.id
_entity.type
_entity.pdbx_description
1 polymer ?
#
loop_
_entity_poly.entity_id
_entity_poly.type
_entity_poly.pdbx_seq_one_letter_code
_entity_poly.pdbx_strand_id
1 'polypeptide(L)'
;PRPSGAGAVEAAATILALNYGTIPPTINLDDPDPECDLDYVPNKARQADLQIAVSNSFGFGGVNGVLVFQKLGSEVSGQQP
;
A
#
# COMPACT_ATOMS: atom_id res chain seq x y z
N PRO A 1 -4.86 -16.46 -17.60
CA PRO A 1 -4.56 -15.14 -16.97
C PRO A 1 -3.04 -14.99 -16.76
N ARG A 2 -2.39 -14.06 -17.47
CA ARG A 2 -0.99 -13.70 -17.16
C ARG A 2 -1.00 -12.81 -15.92
N PRO A 3 -0.23 -13.10 -14.86
CA PRO A 3 -0.16 -12.22 -13.71
C PRO A 3 0.41 -10.87 -14.14
N SER A 4 -0.20 -9.79 -13.68
CA SER A 4 0.27 -8.42 -13.89
C SER A 4 1.58 -8.21 -13.10
N GLY A 5 2.67 -7.89 -13.79
CA GLY A 5 3.97 -7.65 -13.15
C GLY A 5 3.94 -6.52 -12.12
N ALA A 6 3.14 -5.47 -12.36
CA ALA A 6 2.95 -4.36 -11.43
C ALA A 6 2.38 -4.83 -10.08
N GLY A 7 1.29 -5.61 -10.09
CA GLY A 7 0.66 -6.09 -8.85
C GLY A 7 1.57 -6.99 -8.02
N ALA A 8 2.42 -7.79 -8.66
CA ALA A 8 3.43 -8.59 -7.95
C ALA A 8 4.52 -7.73 -7.29
N VAL A 9 4.97 -6.67 -7.98
CA VAL A 9 5.97 -5.72 -7.45
C VAL A 9 5.38 -4.89 -6.30
N GLU A 10 4.14 -4.41 -6.45
CA GLU A 10 3.42 -3.66 -5.41
C GLU A 10 3.20 -4.51 -4.15
N ALA A 11 2.81 -5.78 -4.31
CA ALA A 11 2.68 -6.71 -3.19
C ALA A 11 4.01 -6.91 -2.46
N ALA A 12 5.11 -7.13 -3.20
CA ALA A 12 6.43 -7.25 -2.60
C ALA A 12 6.85 -5.97 -1.86
N ALA A 13 6.65 -4.80 -2.46
CA ALA A 13 6.94 -3.51 -1.84
C ALA A 13 6.11 -3.29 -0.56
N THR A 14 4.83 -3.69 -0.56
CA THR A 14 3.95 -3.60 0.61
C THR A 14 4.45 -4.46 1.77
N ILE A 15 4.89 -5.69 1.48
CA ILE A 15 5.48 -6.59 2.49
C ILE A 15 6.78 -5.99 3.04
N LEU A 16 7.63 -5.43 2.18
CA LEU A 16 8.87 -4.78 2.63
C LEU A 16 8.60 -3.53 3.48
N ALA A 17 7.56 -2.75 3.14
CA ALA A 17 7.14 -1.60 3.92
C ALA A 17 6.71 -2.02 5.34
N LEU A 18 5.90 -3.09 5.47
CA LEU A 18 5.54 -3.68 6.76
C LEU A 18 6.76 -4.16 7.55
N ASN A 19 7.70 -4.83 6.88
CA ASN A 19 8.89 -5.39 7.52
C ASN A 19 9.83 -4.30 8.04
N TYR A 20 10.11 -3.27 7.23
CA TYR A 20 11.05 -2.21 7.58
C TYR A 20 10.41 -1.00 8.28
N GLY A 21 9.08 -0.96 8.39
CA GLY A 21 8.36 0.18 8.97
C GLY A 21 8.50 1.47 8.17
N THR A 22 8.76 1.37 6.86
CA THR A 22 8.98 2.53 5.99
C THR A 22 7.94 2.56 4.89
N ILE A 23 7.14 3.63 4.86
CA ILE A 23 6.18 3.90 3.80
C ILE A 23 6.92 4.55 2.62
N PRO A 24 6.92 3.93 1.42
CA PRO A 24 7.55 4.51 0.24
C PRO A 24 6.82 5.81 -0.18
N PRO A 25 7.54 6.79 -0.75
CA PRO A 25 6.93 8.02 -1.20
C PRO A 25 6.21 7.87 -2.54
N THR A 26 5.19 8.69 -2.72
CA THR A 26 4.66 9.01 -4.05
C THR A 26 5.51 10.15 -4.62
N ILE A 27 6.41 9.81 -5.54
CA ILE A 27 7.30 10.79 -6.19
C ILE A 27 6.54 11.65 -7.21
N ASN A 28 7.08 12.84 -7.51
CA ASN A 28 6.55 13.79 -8.49
C ASN A 28 5.16 14.36 -8.15
N LEU A 29 4.81 14.39 -6.86
CA LEU A 29 3.54 14.96 -6.38
C LEU A 29 3.77 16.39 -5.89
N ASP A 30 3.96 17.32 -6.83
CA ASP A 30 4.24 18.74 -6.54
C ASP A 30 2.99 19.64 -6.62
N ASP A 31 1.98 19.24 -7.41
CA ASP A 31 0.71 19.94 -7.61
C ASP A 31 -0.45 18.96 -7.31
N PRO A 32 -0.88 18.83 -6.04
CA PRO A 32 -1.91 17.87 -5.65
C PRO A 32 -3.31 18.35 -6.10
N ASP A 33 -4.11 17.43 -6.60
CA ASP A 33 -5.49 17.70 -7.00
C ASP A 33 -6.38 17.91 -5.77
N PRO A 34 -7.24 18.96 -5.72
CA PRO A 34 -8.18 19.18 -4.62
C PRO A 34 -9.17 18.03 -4.37
N GLU A 35 -9.48 17.21 -5.37
CA GLU A 35 -10.33 16.01 -5.21
C GLU A 35 -9.57 14.83 -4.59
N CYS A 36 -8.23 14.87 -4.62
CA CYS A 36 -7.35 13.90 -3.98
C CYS A 36 -6.86 14.45 -2.63
N ASP A 37 -7.69 14.33 -1.60
CA ASP A 37 -7.45 14.95 -0.28
C ASP A 37 -6.85 14.00 0.78
N LEU A 38 -6.46 12.78 0.39
CA LEU A 38 -5.85 11.80 1.28
C LEU A 38 -4.34 12.03 1.49
N ASP A 39 -3.75 11.30 2.44
CA ASP A 39 -2.31 11.31 2.67
C ASP A 39 -1.58 10.34 1.73
N TYR A 40 -1.05 10.87 0.64
CA TYR A 40 -0.33 10.09 -0.38
C TYR A 40 1.20 9.97 -0.13
N VAL A 41 1.72 10.47 1.00
CA VAL A 41 3.15 10.46 1.31
C VAL A 41 4.01 11.07 0.18
N PRO A 42 3.86 12.37 -0.12
CA PRO A 42 4.51 13.00 -1.28
C PRO A 42 6.02 13.11 -1.10
N ASN A 43 6.78 12.74 -2.13
CA ASN A 43 8.20 13.01 -2.36
C ASN A 43 9.23 12.48 -1.33
N LYS A 44 8.85 12.21 -0.08
CA LYS A 44 9.74 11.73 0.98
C LYS A 44 9.15 10.54 1.72
N ALA A 45 9.95 9.48 1.84
CA ALA A 45 9.56 8.29 2.60
C ALA A 45 9.27 8.64 4.06
N ARG A 46 8.33 7.93 4.67
CA ARG A 46 7.92 8.14 6.06
C ARG A 46 8.11 6.88 6.90
N GLN A 47 8.70 7.02 8.09
CA GLN A 47 8.75 5.94 9.07
C GLN A 47 7.41 5.84 9.80
N ALA A 48 6.88 4.62 9.94
CA ALA A 48 5.65 4.33 10.65
C ALA A 48 5.66 2.88 11.17
N ASP A 49 5.07 2.65 12.34
CA ASP A 49 4.89 1.30 12.84
C ASP A 49 3.67 0.65 12.19
N LEU A 50 3.91 -0.06 11.08
CA LEU A 50 2.88 -0.68 10.25
C LEU A 50 2.60 -2.11 10.72
N GLN A 51 1.35 -2.39 11.07
CA GLN A 51 0.89 -3.75 11.44
C GLN A 51 0.14 -4.45 10.30
N ILE A 52 -0.67 -3.69 9.58
CA ILE A 52 -1.55 -4.18 8.51
C ILE A 52 -1.41 -3.24 7.31
N ALA A 53 -1.37 -3.80 6.10
CA ALA A 53 -1.38 -3.03 4.87
C ALA A 53 -2.24 -3.70 3.79
N VAL A 54 -2.77 -2.89 2.88
CA VAL A 54 -3.61 -3.33 1.76
C VAL A 54 -2.93 -2.96 0.44
N SER A 55 -2.89 -3.90 -0.51
CA SER A 55 -2.42 -3.68 -1.87
C SER A 55 -3.59 -3.83 -2.83
N ASN A 56 -3.97 -2.75 -3.48
CA ASN A 56 -5.07 -2.69 -4.45
C ASN A 56 -4.52 -2.72 -5.88
N SER A 57 -5.12 -3.52 -6.76
CA SER A 57 -4.81 -3.53 -8.18
C SER A 57 -6.09 -3.52 -9.01
N PHE A 58 -6.30 -2.45 -9.78
CA PHE A 58 -7.47 -2.25 -10.62
C PHE A 58 -7.05 -2.20 -12.09
N GLY A 59 -7.35 -3.27 -12.83
CA GLY A 59 -7.01 -3.45 -14.22
C GLY A 59 -8.16 -3.12 -15.17
N PHE A 60 -7.83 -2.87 -16.43
CA PHE A 60 -8.82 -2.66 -17.49
C PHE A 60 -9.80 -3.83 -17.62
N GLY A 61 -11.03 -3.53 -18.04
CA GLY A 61 -12.10 -4.52 -18.17
C GLY A 61 -12.76 -4.90 -16.85
N GLY A 62 -12.57 -4.09 -15.79
CA GLY A 62 -13.23 -4.29 -14.49
C GLY A 62 -12.58 -5.38 -13.63
N VAL A 63 -11.29 -5.69 -13.86
CA VAL A 63 -10.56 -6.69 -13.09
C VAL A 63 -10.00 -6.02 -11.83
N ASN A 64 -10.68 -6.20 -10.70
CA ASN A 64 -10.27 -5.64 -9.41
C ASN A 64 -9.76 -6.73 -8.47
N GLY A 65 -8.58 -6.53 -7.90
CA GLY A 65 -7.98 -7.42 -6.91
C GLY A 65 -7.47 -6.64 -5.70
N VAL A 66 -7.68 -7.20 -4.51
CA VAL A 66 -7.24 -6.61 -3.24
C VAL A 66 -6.56 -7.68 -2.40
N LEU A 67 -5.38 -7.37 -1.89
CA LEU A 67 -4.61 -8.23 -0.99
C LEU A 67 -4.42 -7.51 0.35
N VAL A 68 -4.57 -8.25 1.45
CA VAL A 68 -4.33 -7.74 2.81
C VAL A 68 -3.16 -8.51 3.40
N PHE A 69 -2.18 -7.78 3.94
CA PHE A 69 -1.00 -8.33 4.59
C PHE A 69 -0.94 -7.88 6.04
N GLN A 70 -0.44 -8.77 6.88
CA GLN A 70 -0.19 -8.49 8.29
C GLN A 70 1.28 -8.81 8.60
N LYS A 71 1.92 -7.94 9.38
CA LYS A 71 3.28 -8.16 9.89
C LYS A 71 3.28 -9.35 10.86
N LEU A 72 4.20 -10.29 10.66
CA LEU A 72 4.33 -11.44 11.57
C LEU A 72 4.70 -10.98 12.99
N GLY A 73 4.02 -11.55 13.98
CA GLY A 73 4.22 -11.20 15.39
C GLY A 73 3.48 -9.94 15.85
N SER A 74 2.69 -9.31 14.98
CA SER A 74 1.78 -8.22 15.38
C SER A 74 0.48 -8.77 15.97
N GLU A 75 0.03 -8.21 17.09
CA GLU A 75 -1.30 -8.48 17.63
C GLU A 75 -2.31 -7.54 16.98
N VAL A 76 -3.41 -8.07 16.45
CA VAL A 76 -4.53 -7.24 15.96
C VAL A 76 -5.32 -6.76 17.18
N SER A 77 -4.92 -5.62 17.75
CA SER A 77 -5.73 -4.92 18.75
C SER A 77 -6.92 -4.27 18.04
N GLY A 78 -8.03 -4.99 17.92
CA GLY A 78 -9.30 -4.42 17.48
C GLY A 78 -9.92 -5.11 16.26
N GLN A 79 -10.27 -6.38 16.41
CA GLN A 79 -11.24 -7.02 15.53
C GLN A 79 -12.64 -6.63 16.05
N GLN A 80 -13.12 -5.44 15.72
CA GLN A 80 -14.54 -5.11 15.92
C GLN A 80 -15.33 -5.69 14.73
N PRO A 81 -16.41 -6.45 15.00
CA PRO A 81 -17.24 -7.07 13.98
C PRO A 81 -17.96 -6.06 13.08
#